data_AF-A0A137SY17-F1
#
_entry.id   AF-A0A137SY17-F1
#
_cell.length_a   1.000
_cell.length_b   1.000
_cell.length_c   1.000
_cell.angle_alpha   90.00
_cell.angle_beta   90.00
_cell.angle_gamma   90.00
#
_symmetry.space_group_name_H-M   'P 1'
#
loop_
_entity.id
_entity.type
_entity.pdbx_description
1 polymer ?
#
loop_
_entity_poly.entity_id
_entity_poly.type
_entity_poly.pdbx_seq_one_letter_code
_entity_poly.pdbx_strand_id
1 'polypeptide(L)'
;MKRYFCVLQAFIFSLLFIGCSNEDESASTPTVQASKTELFAIGTARMTRAASSPYLFTLDNIKSFNAQTREIIFQDFEPTSLLFPIYRNIEIHSYGKVLLHISTFVSSFNSQIFTDLSLVSESGKFYLSDCYPRNIEDNSQYVKENKAIQKAKEKRAAEWGEFLSILKKHGKLIE
;
A
#
# COMPACT_ATOMS: atom_id res chain seq x y z
N MET A 1 -32.66 19.74 -70.38
CA MET A 1 -32.37 21.13 -70.81
C MET A 1 -30.94 21.48 -70.41
N LYS A 2 -30.12 21.95 -71.38
CA LYS A 2 -28.96 22.90 -71.34
C LYS A 2 -28.24 23.08 -69.97
N ARG A 3 -26.90 23.05 -69.80
CA ARG A 3 -25.72 23.25 -70.69
C ARG A 3 -24.41 22.88 -69.94
N TYR A 4 -23.44 22.38 -70.72
CA TYR A 4 -21.95 22.38 -70.66
C TYR A 4 -21.25 23.32 -69.63
N PHE A 5 -20.00 23.11 -69.15
CA PHE A 5 -18.74 22.79 -69.84
C PHE A 5 -17.67 22.31 -68.83
N CYS A 6 -16.71 21.51 -69.33
CA CYS A 6 -15.48 21.05 -68.70
C CYS A 6 -14.52 22.18 -68.30
N VAL A 7 -13.78 22.05 -67.19
CA VAL A 7 -12.34 22.36 -67.14
C VAL A 7 -11.62 21.43 -66.16
N LEU A 8 -10.59 20.81 -66.69
CA LEU A 8 -9.55 19.99 -66.07
C LEU A 8 -8.62 20.87 -65.21
N GLN A 9 -8.36 20.51 -63.95
CA GLN A 9 -7.14 21.01 -63.30
C GLN A 9 -6.59 19.98 -62.32
N ALA A 10 -5.64 19.18 -62.81
CA ALA A 10 -4.68 18.46 -61.99
C ALA A 10 -3.72 19.48 -61.37
N PHE A 11 -3.55 19.46 -60.05
CA PHE A 11 -2.42 20.09 -59.40
C PHE A 11 -1.73 19.06 -58.51
N ILE A 12 -0.64 18.54 -59.05
CA ILE A 12 0.45 17.87 -58.34
C ILE A 12 1.16 18.95 -57.53
N PHE A 13 1.34 18.73 -56.23
CA PHE A 13 2.44 19.33 -55.48
C PHE A 13 2.93 18.36 -54.41
N SER A 14 3.94 17.58 -54.78
CA SER A 14 4.94 17.03 -53.87
C SER A 14 6.04 18.07 -53.69
N LEU A 15 6.16 18.65 -52.50
CA LEU A 15 7.34 19.35 -51.98
C LEU A 15 7.34 19.12 -50.45
N LEU A 16 8.19 18.26 -49.89
CA LEU A 16 9.64 18.37 -49.65
C LEU A 16 10.00 19.11 -48.34
N PHE A 17 10.76 18.37 -47.51
CA PHE A 17 11.68 18.80 -46.43
C PHE A 17 11.05 19.52 -45.22
N ILE A 18 11.34 19.15 -43.97
CA ILE A 18 12.67 19.24 -43.33
C ILE A 18 12.80 18.12 -42.27
N GLY A 19 13.87 17.34 -42.37
CA GLY A 19 14.42 16.63 -41.23
C GLY A 19 15.19 17.62 -40.35
N CYS A 20 14.95 17.58 -39.05
CA CYS A 20 15.90 18.04 -38.05
C CYS A 20 16.35 16.83 -37.25
N SER A 21 17.57 16.39 -37.54
CA SER A 21 18.46 15.77 -36.57
C SER A 21 18.63 16.72 -35.38
N ASN A 22 18.64 16.17 -34.17
CA ASN A 22 19.49 16.59 -33.05
C ASN A 22 19.64 15.30 -32.22
N GLU A 23 20.73 14.58 -32.44
CA GLU A 23 21.88 14.57 -31.53
C GLU A 23 21.59 13.73 -30.28
N ASP A 24 22.32 12.62 -30.18
CA ASP A 24 22.52 11.87 -28.96
C ASP A 24 23.04 12.81 -27.87
N GLU A 25 22.15 13.29 -27.00
CA GLU A 25 22.55 13.53 -25.62
C GLU A 25 22.12 12.33 -24.80
N SER A 26 23.14 11.52 -24.49
CA SER A 26 23.17 10.59 -23.39
C SER A 26 22.88 11.35 -22.10
N ALA A 27 21.62 11.70 -21.85
CA ALA A 27 21.15 11.97 -20.51
C ALA A 27 21.16 10.63 -19.80
N SER A 28 22.35 10.28 -19.32
CA SER A 28 22.53 9.45 -18.14
C SER A 28 21.66 10.12 -17.08
N THR A 29 20.39 9.71 -17.04
CA THR A 29 19.55 9.98 -15.88
C THR A 29 20.42 9.47 -14.75
N PRO A 30 20.83 10.29 -13.77
CA PRO A 30 21.40 9.72 -12.59
C PRO A 30 20.29 8.81 -12.12
N THR A 31 20.50 7.49 -12.22
CA THR A 31 19.77 6.53 -11.42
C THR A 31 20.15 6.93 -10.01
N VAL A 32 19.48 7.95 -9.48
CA VAL A 32 19.30 8.15 -8.06
C VAL A 32 18.68 6.83 -7.71
N GLN A 33 19.54 5.95 -7.23
CA GLN A 33 19.19 4.64 -6.74
C GLN A 33 18.25 4.94 -5.60
N ALA A 34 16.96 5.09 -5.93
CA ALA A 34 15.91 5.38 -4.98
C ALA A 34 16.09 4.28 -3.95
N SER A 35 16.56 4.68 -2.78
CA SER A 35 16.96 3.77 -1.72
C SER A 35 15.76 2.86 -1.52
N LYS A 36 15.88 1.60 -1.97
CA LYS A 36 14.74 0.71 -2.05
C LYS A 36 14.20 0.58 -0.64
N THR A 37 13.03 1.15 -0.38
CA THR A 37 12.44 1.16 0.95
C THR A 37 12.27 -0.29 1.40
N GLU A 38 12.94 -0.68 2.49
CA GLU A 38 12.98 -2.07 2.95
C GLU A 38 11.62 -2.56 3.44
N LEU A 39 10.80 -1.66 3.98
CA LEU A 39 9.45 -1.94 4.43
C LEU A 39 8.51 -0.80 4.04
N PHE A 40 7.40 -1.15 3.37
CA PHE A 40 6.41 -0.16 2.97
C PHE A 40 5.01 -0.79 2.91
N ALA A 41 3.98 0.01 3.16
CA ALA A 41 2.59 -0.39 3.07
C ALA A 41 1.92 0.19 1.82
N ILE A 42 1.07 -0.58 1.16
CA ILE A 42 0.23 -0.13 0.03
C ILE A 42 -1.23 -0.52 0.25
N GLY A 43 -2.15 0.23 -0.35
CA GLY A 43 -3.56 -0.19 -0.45
C GLY A 43 -3.82 -0.87 -1.78
N THR A 44 -4.46 -2.05 -1.79
CA THR A 44 -4.58 -2.86 -3.03
C THR A 44 -5.87 -2.65 -3.83
N ALA A 45 -6.82 -1.83 -3.35
CA ALA A 45 -7.96 -1.39 -4.17
C ALA A 45 -7.58 -0.22 -5.09
N ARG A 46 -8.11 -0.18 -6.33
CA ARG A 46 -7.81 0.85 -7.34
C ARG A 46 -7.76 2.25 -6.72
N MET A 47 -6.56 2.84 -6.71
CA MET A 47 -6.40 4.26 -6.48
C MET A 47 -6.94 4.99 -7.71
N THR A 48 -8.22 5.35 -7.71
CA THR A 48 -8.72 6.32 -8.68
C THR A 48 -8.20 7.69 -8.28
N ARG A 49 -7.05 8.04 -8.89
CA ARG A 49 -6.40 9.35 -9.03
C ARG A 49 -4.96 9.33 -8.53
N ALA A 50 -4.13 10.00 -9.34
CA ALA A 50 -2.70 10.20 -9.21
C ALA A 50 -2.32 10.84 -7.86
N ALA A 51 -2.11 10.02 -6.83
CA ALA A 51 -1.42 10.43 -5.62
C ALA A 51 0.09 10.22 -5.81
N SER A 52 0.90 11.18 -5.35
CA SER A 52 2.35 11.26 -5.60
C SER A 52 3.20 10.24 -4.82
N SER A 53 2.60 9.43 -3.96
CA SER A 53 3.26 8.28 -3.34
C SER A 53 2.32 7.06 -3.40
N PRO A 54 2.77 5.90 -3.93
CA PRO A 54 2.00 4.67 -3.89
C PRO A 54 1.92 4.08 -2.47
N TYR A 55 2.69 4.61 -1.52
CA TYR A 55 2.81 4.07 -0.16
C TYR A 55 1.87 4.76 0.83
N LEU A 56 1.19 3.96 1.65
CA LEU A 56 0.42 4.41 2.80
C LEU A 56 1.34 4.84 3.94
N PHE A 57 2.39 4.06 4.21
CA PHE A 57 3.49 4.40 5.12
C PHE A 57 4.74 3.60 4.77
N THR A 58 5.90 4.06 5.21
CA THR A 58 7.18 3.37 5.08
C THR A 58 7.77 3.04 6.45
N LEU A 59 8.89 2.33 6.47
CA LEU A 59 9.70 2.08 7.67
C LEU A 59 10.04 3.37 8.44
N ASP A 60 10.26 4.48 7.74
CA ASP A 60 10.63 5.76 8.33
C ASP A 60 9.47 6.39 9.10
N ASN A 61 8.23 6.07 8.73
CA ASN A 61 7.05 6.48 9.47
C ASN A 61 6.81 5.66 10.73
N ILE A 62 7.50 4.54 10.95
CA ILE A 62 7.36 3.72 12.16
C ILE A 62 8.39 4.19 13.18
N LYS A 63 7.95 4.78 14.29
CA LYS A 63 8.83 5.11 15.42
C LYS A 63 9.23 3.86 16.18
N SER A 64 8.24 3.06 16.57
CA SER A 64 8.44 1.82 17.30
C SER A 64 7.26 0.88 17.15
N PHE A 65 7.50 -0.41 17.30
CA PHE A 65 6.49 -1.46 17.36
C PHE A 65 6.75 -2.34 18.58
N ASN A 66 5.73 -2.52 19.41
CA ASN A 66 5.83 -3.37 20.59
C ASN A 66 5.27 -4.77 20.27
N ALA A 67 6.14 -5.78 20.34
CA ALA A 67 5.81 -7.15 19.95
C ALA A 67 4.72 -7.78 20.83
N GLN A 68 4.68 -7.41 22.11
CA GLN A 68 3.77 -7.96 23.12
C GLN A 68 2.38 -7.34 23.02
N THR A 69 2.30 -6.02 22.96
CA THR A 69 1.03 -5.26 22.94
C THR A 69 0.46 -5.09 21.54
N ARG A 70 1.27 -5.37 20.51
CA ARG A 70 1.01 -5.07 19.10
C ARG A 70 0.87 -3.59 18.76
N GLU A 71 1.22 -2.69 19.68
CA GLU A 71 1.15 -1.25 19.47
C GLU A 71 2.18 -0.82 18.42
N ILE A 72 1.72 -0.10 17.40
CA ILE A 72 2.56 0.58 16.42
C ILE A 72 2.48 2.08 16.66
N ILE A 73 3.63 2.70 16.93
CA ILE A 73 3.74 4.14 17.08
C ILE A 73 4.30 4.70 15.78
N PHE A 74 3.52 5.57 15.16
CA PHE A 74 3.94 6.29 13.96
C PHE A 74 4.66 7.60 14.33
N GLN A 75 5.53 8.07 13.45
CA GLN A 75 6.16 9.39 13.49
C GLN A 75 5.96 10.10 12.16
N ASP A 76 5.72 11.41 12.23
CA ASP A 76 5.50 12.28 11.07
C ASP A 76 4.38 11.75 10.13
N PHE A 77 3.47 10.98 10.70
CA PHE A 77 2.41 10.25 10.01
C PHE A 77 1.35 9.80 11.02
N GLU A 78 0.08 9.87 10.63
CA GLU A 78 -1.03 9.32 11.40
C GLU A 78 -2.04 8.63 10.47
N PRO A 79 -2.36 7.34 10.68
CA PRO A 79 -3.40 6.66 9.92
C PRO A 79 -4.76 7.32 10.09
N THR A 80 -5.38 7.70 8.97
CA THR A 80 -6.76 8.22 8.96
C THR A 80 -7.68 7.31 8.17
N SER A 81 -8.99 7.35 8.45
CA SER A 81 -9.99 6.60 7.68
C SER A 81 -10.07 7.03 6.21
N LEU A 82 -9.54 8.22 5.85
CA LEU A 82 -9.42 8.66 4.47
C LEU A 82 -8.28 7.93 3.73
N LEU A 83 -7.15 7.71 4.41
CA LEU A 83 -5.98 7.00 3.88
C LEU A 83 -6.18 5.48 3.93
N PHE A 84 -6.91 5.00 4.93
CA PHE A 84 -7.23 3.60 5.16
C PHE A 84 -8.75 3.41 5.22
N PRO A 85 -9.47 3.57 4.10
CA PRO A 85 -10.90 3.35 4.10
C PRO A 85 -11.21 1.90 4.46
N ILE A 86 -12.27 1.73 5.26
CA ILE A 86 -12.80 0.43 5.67
C ILE A 86 -13.00 -0.42 4.40
N TYR A 87 -12.63 -1.70 4.45
CA TYR A 87 -12.66 -2.65 3.33
C TYR A 87 -11.56 -2.50 2.25
N ARG A 88 -10.57 -1.63 2.44
CA ARG A 88 -9.34 -1.73 1.66
C ARG A 88 -8.37 -2.71 2.33
N ASN A 89 -8.01 -3.75 1.57
CA ASN A 89 -6.87 -4.58 1.89
C ASN A 89 -5.61 -3.72 1.84
N ILE A 90 -4.86 -3.75 2.93
CA ILE A 90 -3.56 -3.11 3.06
C ILE A 90 -2.52 -4.21 3.08
N GLU A 91 -1.43 -4.03 2.35
CA GLU A 91 -0.33 -4.98 2.34
C GLU A 91 0.93 -4.30 2.83
N ILE A 92 1.64 -4.92 3.76
CA ILE A 92 3.00 -4.55 4.12
C ILE A 92 3.95 -5.43 3.32
N HIS A 93 4.83 -4.77 2.57
CA HIS A 93 5.81 -5.38 1.69
C HIS A 93 7.22 -5.19 2.22
N SER A 94 8.10 -6.13 1.87
CA SER A 94 9.54 -5.95 1.92
C SER A 94 10.19 -6.36 0.60
N TYR A 95 10.94 -5.44 0.00
CA TYR A 95 11.72 -5.65 -1.22
C TYR A 95 11.01 -6.35 -2.42
N GLY A 96 9.67 -6.36 -2.46
CA GLY A 96 8.85 -7.01 -3.50
C GLY A 96 8.11 -8.28 -3.05
N LYS A 97 8.26 -8.70 -1.79
CA LYS A 97 7.48 -9.75 -1.14
C LYS A 97 6.41 -9.13 -0.25
N VAL A 98 5.18 -9.64 -0.31
CA VAL A 98 4.16 -9.32 0.71
C VAL A 98 4.52 -10.05 2.00
N LEU A 99 4.68 -9.31 3.09
CA LEU A 99 4.85 -9.88 4.42
C LEU A 99 3.50 -10.03 5.11
N LEU A 100 2.73 -8.94 5.20
CA LEU A 100 1.49 -8.93 5.97
C LEU A 100 0.33 -8.45 5.12
N HIS A 101 -0.76 -9.21 5.14
CA HIS A 101 -2.06 -8.76 4.67
C HIS A 101 -2.84 -8.25 5.87
N ILE A 102 -3.11 -6.95 5.88
CA ILE A 102 -4.00 -6.30 6.83
C ILE A 102 -5.37 -6.22 6.17
N SER A 103 -6.33 -6.92 6.76
CA SER A 103 -7.69 -7.08 6.24
C SER A 103 -8.46 -5.76 6.20
N THR A 104 -8.25 -4.89 7.18
CA THR A 104 -8.95 -3.61 7.28
C THR A 104 -8.26 -2.65 8.25
N PHE A 105 -8.56 -1.37 8.11
CA PHE A 105 -8.43 -0.38 9.19
C PHE A 105 -9.77 -0.24 9.90
N VAL A 106 -9.74 -0.29 11.23
CA VAL A 106 -10.94 -0.29 12.08
C VAL A 106 -10.75 0.61 13.27
N SER A 107 -11.85 1.17 13.75
CA SER A 107 -11.92 2.02 14.93
C SER A 107 -13.11 1.59 15.79
N SER A 108 -13.26 2.20 16.97
CA SER A 108 -14.40 1.97 17.87
C SER A 108 -15.79 2.17 17.23
N PHE A 109 -15.88 2.86 16.10
CA PHE A 109 -17.13 3.02 15.33
C PHE A 109 -17.52 1.77 14.53
N ASN A 110 -16.61 0.81 14.35
CA ASN A 110 -16.88 -0.45 13.67
C ASN A 110 -17.50 -1.46 14.65
N SER A 111 -18.64 -2.04 14.27
CA SER A 111 -19.36 -3.07 15.03
C SER A 111 -19.10 -4.51 14.57
N GLN A 112 -18.34 -4.68 13.48
CA GLN A 112 -18.04 -5.98 12.88
C GLN A 112 -16.90 -6.68 13.62
N ILE A 113 -16.98 -8.01 13.69
CA ILE A 113 -15.87 -8.85 14.14
C ILE A 113 -14.97 -9.19 12.94
N PHE A 114 -13.68 -8.96 13.10
CA PHE A 114 -12.64 -9.36 12.17
C PHE A 114 -11.72 -10.38 12.86
N THR A 115 -11.55 -11.55 12.24
CA THR A 115 -10.70 -12.64 12.77
C THR A 115 -9.35 -12.73 12.06
N ASP A 116 -9.01 -11.71 11.28
CA ASP A 116 -7.75 -11.57 10.55
C ASP A 116 -6.99 -10.33 11.04
N LEU A 117 -5.70 -10.25 10.67
CA LEU A 117 -4.85 -9.12 11.02
C LEU A 117 -5.49 -7.80 10.60
N SER A 118 -5.60 -6.86 11.54
CA SER A 118 -6.29 -5.59 11.37
C SER A 118 -5.44 -4.44 11.92
N LEU A 119 -5.47 -3.28 11.26
CA LEU A 119 -4.92 -2.06 11.80
C LEU A 119 -6.01 -1.38 12.64
N VAL A 120 -5.91 -1.48 13.96
CA VAL A 120 -6.91 -1.02 14.91
C VAL A 120 -6.52 0.35 15.46
N SER A 121 -7.41 1.33 15.38
CA SER A 121 -7.33 2.60 16.10
C SER A 121 -8.21 2.56 17.34
N GLU A 122 -7.61 2.64 18.52
CA GLU A 122 -8.30 2.58 19.81
C GLU A 122 -7.67 3.57 20.79
N SER A 123 -8.48 4.46 21.37
CA SER A 123 -8.03 5.45 22.35
C SER A 123 -6.82 6.31 21.90
N GLY A 124 -6.79 6.68 20.61
CA GLY A 124 -5.69 7.48 20.03
C GLY A 124 -4.39 6.69 19.77
N LYS A 125 -4.42 5.36 19.91
CA LYS A 125 -3.31 4.46 19.63
C LYS A 125 -3.62 3.55 18.46
N PHE A 126 -2.57 3.01 17.85
CA PHE A 126 -2.68 2.11 16.71
C PHE A 126 -2.08 0.74 17.03
N TYR A 127 -2.74 -0.32 16.55
CA TYR A 127 -2.33 -1.69 16.81
C TYR A 127 -2.41 -2.53 15.54
N LEU A 128 -1.39 -3.37 15.29
CA LEU A 128 -1.50 -4.47 14.33
C LEU A 128 -2.01 -5.70 15.05
N SER A 129 -3.32 -5.77 15.24
CA SER A 129 -3.95 -6.81 16.06
C SER A 129 -4.41 -8.00 15.25
N ASP A 130 -4.32 -9.19 15.84
CA ASP A 130 -4.71 -10.44 15.22
C ASP A 130 -6.24 -10.56 15.03
N CYS A 131 -7.02 -9.66 15.65
CA CYS A 131 -8.46 -9.53 15.49
C CYS A 131 -8.97 -8.12 15.85
N TYR A 132 -10.25 -7.88 15.57
CA TYR A 132 -11.00 -6.75 16.11
C TYR A 132 -12.45 -7.17 16.43
N PRO A 133 -13.06 -6.72 17.54
CA PRO A 133 -12.45 -6.08 18.69
C PRO A 133 -11.32 -6.90 19.33
N ARG A 134 -10.30 -6.22 19.86
CA ARG A 134 -9.08 -6.88 20.36
C ARG A 134 -9.31 -7.79 21.58
N ASN A 135 -10.36 -7.54 22.34
CA ASN A 135 -10.74 -8.32 23.53
C ASN A 135 -11.45 -9.65 23.21
N ILE A 136 -11.57 -10.00 21.92
CA ILE A 136 -12.10 -11.29 21.48
C ILE A 136 -11.02 -12.37 21.52
N GLU A 137 -9.76 -12.00 21.27
CA GLU A 137 -8.63 -12.93 21.36
C GLU A 137 -8.56 -13.55 22.77
N ASP A 138 -8.47 -14.88 22.80
CA ASP A 138 -8.44 -15.72 24.00
C ASP A 138 -9.70 -15.64 24.90
N ASN A 139 -10.76 -14.97 24.44
CA ASN A 139 -12.03 -14.90 25.16
C ASN A 139 -12.90 -16.15 24.91
N SER A 140 -13.21 -16.88 25.99
CA SER A 140 -13.95 -18.15 25.95
C SER A 140 -15.38 -18.05 25.40
N GLN A 141 -15.96 -16.85 25.35
CA GLN A 141 -17.29 -16.62 24.75
C GLN A 141 -17.26 -16.68 23.21
N TYR A 142 -16.07 -16.56 22.60
CA TYR A 142 -15.88 -16.45 21.16
C TYR A 142 -15.11 -17.65 20.60
N VAL A 143 -15.56 -18.87 20.93
CA VAL A 143 -14.85 -20.12 20.58
C VAL A 143 -14.65 -20.27 19.07
N LYS A 144 -15.65 -19.90 18.28
CA LYS A 144 -15.60 -20.03 16.81
C LYS A 144 -14.60 -19.05 16.22
N GLU A 145 -14.64 -17.80 16.67
CA GLU A 145 -13.79 -16.71 16.21
C GLU A 145 -12.34 -16.98 16.61
N ASN A 146 -12.08 -17.44 17.84
CA ASN A 146 -10.73 -17.78 18.31
C ASN A 146 -10.08 -18.89 17.48
N LYS A 147 -10.85 -19.88 17.01
CA LYS A 147 -10.32 -20.88 16.06
C LYS A 147 -9.89 -20.25 14.74
N ALA A 148 -10.65 -19.28 14.23
CA ALA A 148 -10.30 -18.56 13.00
C ALA A 148 -9.07 -17.66 13.20
N ILE A 149 -9.01 -16.93 14.31
CA ILE A 149 -7.87 -16.08 14.70
C ILE A 149 -6.59 -16.91 14.77
N GLN A 150 -6.63 -18.05 15.47
CA GLN A 150 -5.47 -18.93 15.61
C GLN A 150 -4.98 -19.46 14.25
N LYS A 151 -5.90 -19.94 13.41
CA LYS A 151 -5.57 -20.38 12.04
C LYS A 151 -4.94 -19.27 11.21
N ALA A 152 -5.45 -18.03 11.33
CA ALA A 152 -4.92 -16.89 10.61
C ALA A 152 -3.52 -16.50 11.11
N LYS A 153 -3.26 -16.58 12.43
CA LYS A 153 -1.94 -16.36 13.05
C LYS A 153 -0.92 -17.37 12.57
N GLU A 154 -1.27 -18.66 12.60
CA GLU A 154 -0.40 -19.74 12.14
C GLU A 154 -0.02 -19.58 10.67
N LYS A 155 -0.99 -19.23 9.82
CA LYS A 155 -0.76 -19.02 8.39
C LYS A 155 0.25 -17.90 8.09
N ARG A 156 0.32 -16.86 8.93
CA ARG A 156 1.21 -15.69 8.75
C ARG A 156 2.48 -15.74 9.60
N ALA A 157 2.74 -16.83 10.33
CA ALA A 157 3.76 -16.84 11.37
C ALA A 157 5.18 -16.58 10.84
N ALA A 158 5.53 -17.13 9.67
CA ALA A 158 6.84 -16.94 9.05
C ALA A 158 7.04 -15.47 8.62
N GLU A 159 6.09 -14.92 7.89
CA GLU A 159 6.16 -13.54 7.41
C GLU A 159 6.04 -12.52 8.55
N TRP A 160 5.29 -12.85 9.60
CA TRP A 160 5.28 -12.08 10.84
C TRP A 160 6.67 -12.03 11.48
N GLY A 161 7.37 -13.17 11.55
CA GLY A 161 8.74 -13.24 12.03
C GLY A 161 9.70 -12.38 11.19
N GLU A 162 9.55 -12.39 9.86
CA GLU A 162 10.34 -11.53 8.96
C GLU A 162 10.05 -10.03 9.20
N PHE A 163 8.79 -9.65 9.38
CA PHE A 163 8.39 -8.28 9.73
C PHE A 163 9.06 -7.83 11.04
N LEU A 164 9.01 -8.66 12.09
CA LEU A 164 9.69 -8.34 13.35
C LEU A 164 11.20 -8.25 13.20
N SER A 165 11.81 -9.14 12.42
CA SER A 165 13.25 -9.13 12.15
C SER A 165 13.71 -7.83 11.49
N ILE A 166 12.93 -7.33 10.52
CA ILE A 166 13.19 -6.03 9.89
C ILE A 166 13.10 -4.91 10.93
N LEU A 167 12.05 -4.87 11.74
CA LEU A 167 11.92 -3.84 12.78
C LEU A 167 13.06 -3.90 13.80
N LYS A 168 13.51 -5.10 14.18
CA LYS A 168 14.65 -5.32 15.07
C LYS A 168 15.95 -4.82 14.47
N LYS A 169 16.21 -5.15 13.21
CA LYS A 169 17.38 -4.68 12.43
C LYS A 169 17.49 -3.15 12.45
N HIS A 170 16.35 -2.46 12.44
CA HIS A 170 16.27 -1.00 12.41
C HIS A 170 16.08 -0.33 13.78
N GLY A 171 16.18 -1.08 14.89
CA GLY A 171 16.02 -0.55 16.23
C GLY A 171 14.60 -0.03 16.55
N LYS A 172 13.60 -0.51 15.81
CA LYS A 172 12.19 -0.11 15.93
C LYS A 172 11.35 -1.16 16.67
N LEU A 173 11.89 -2.34 16.99
CA LEU A 173 11.19 -3.38 17.74
C LEU A 173 11.41 -3.22 19.25
N ILE A 174 10.32 -3.26 20.02
CA ILE A 174 10.32 -3.41 21.47
C ILE A 174 9.86 -4.85 21.77
N GLU A 175 10.74 -5.64 22.41
CA GLU A 175 10.52 -7.05 22.73
C GLU A 175 9.73 -7.26 24.02
#